data_AF-A0A3N2MIH6-F1
#
_entry.id   AF-A0A3N2MIH6-F1
#
_cell.length_a   1.000
_cell.length_b   1.000
_cell.length_c   1.000
_cell.angle_alpha   90.00
_cell.angle_beta   90.00
_cell.angle_gamma   90.00
#
_symmetry.space_group_name_H-M   'P 1'
#
loop_
_entity.id
_entity.type
_entity.pdbx_description
1 polymer ?
#
loop_
_entity_poly.entity_id
_entity_poly.type
_entity_poly.pdbx_seq_one_letter_code
_entity_poly.pdbx_strand_id
1 'polypeptide(L)'
;MNKLQTSVVCGASALLLASMAWSCAQNVDATTEEVTFVQVKGHDLIKPDGEKLFIVGTNLGNWLNPEGYMFGFQRMNAPRQINDLFSHLVGPDAAAEFWQQFKDNYITRDDIEYIASTGANTIRLPFHYKLFTDEDYMGLTSSQDGFARIDSVVSWCRDANLYLILDMHDAPGGQTGDNIDDSYGYPWLLESEKSQQQFCDIWRTIADYYKNEPVILGYELINEPIATYFDNQDELNAKLEPLHKRCVAAIREVDPNHVILIGAPQWNSNFEPLKDTDYDPQLMFTCHRYGGDPTPAAIQSYIDFRDKSNRPMYMGEIGHNTDEWQAEFVKTMKDNNIGYTFWPYKKRENSCMMGIQMPEEWEEVVRFAEGPHHTFAEIREAKPDRAKAKVALDKFIEQCKLKNCVPQEGYITSMGLKVPQAK
;
A
#
# COMPACT_ATOMS: atom_id res chain seq x y z
N MET A 1 52.40 -42.43 -42.30
CA MET A 1 52.87 -43.69 -42.92
C MET A 1 51.80 -44.76 -42.72
N ASN A 2 51.37 -45.37 -43.83
CA ASN A 2 50.63 -46.63 -44.01
C ASN A 2 49.33 -46.86 -43.22
N LYS A 3 48.16 -46.87 -43.88
CA LYS A 3 47.58 -47.96 -44.72
C LYS A 3 47.41 -49.27 -43.93
N LEU A 4 46.19 -49.66 -43.55
CA LEU A 4 45.09 -50.31 -44.32
C LEU A 4 45.12 -51.83 -44.15
N GLN A 5 43.94 -52.46 -44.25
CA GLN A 5 43.61 -53.89 -44.35
C GLN A 5 43.13 -54.54 -43.02
N THR A 6 42.04 -55.31 -42.93
CA THR A 6 41.24 -55.98 -43.98
C THR A 6 39.85 -56.42 -43.45
N SER A 7 38.89 -56.51 -44.38
CA SER A 7 37.62 -57.28 -44.43
C SER A 7 37.64 -58.66 -43.74
N VAL A 8 36.53 -59.33 -43.34
CA VAL A 8 35.40 -59.86 -44.16
C VAL A 8 34.20 -60.31 -43.27
N VAL A 9 33.01 -59.90 -43.72
CA VAL A 9 31.64 -60.49 -43.79
C VAL A 9 31.34 -61.92 -43.24
N CYS A 10 30.23 -62.07 -42.48
CA CYS A 10 28.98 -62.82 -42.82
C CYS A 10 28.33 -63.55 -41.62
N GLY A 11 27.01 -63.38 -41.40
CA GLY A 11 26.22 -64.43 -40.73
C GLY A 11 24.98 -63.99 -39.94
N ALA A 12 23.82 -64.17 -40.58
CA ALA A 12 22.51 -64.53 -40.01
C ALA A 12 21.63 -63.44 -39.38
N SER A 13 20.58 -63.14 -40.15
CA SER A 13 19.35 -62.43 -39.85
C SER A 13 18.56 -63.00 -38.66
N ALA A 14 17.94 -62.12 -37.89
CA ALA A 14 16.70 -62.42 -37.16
C ALA A 14 15.75 -61.22 -37.22
N LEU A 15 14.46 -61.54 -37.35
CA LEU A 15 13.37 -60.71 -37.80
C LEU A 15 12.86 -59.65 -36.80
N LEU A 16 12.14 -58.67 -37.39
CA LEU A 16 10.91 -58.01 -36.90
C LEU A 16 11.02 -57.01 -35.74
N LEU A 17 10.84 -55.73 -36.05
CA LEU A 17 9.56 -55.03 -35.84
C LEU A 17 9.63 -53.61 -36.44
N ALA A 18 8.74 -53.33 -37.38
CA ALA A 18 8.47 -52.00 -37.87
C ALA A 18 7.56 -51.28 -36.88
N SER A 19 7.96 -50.10 -36.42
CA SER A 19 7.05 -49.10 -35.85
C SER A 19 7.34 -47.77 -36.53
N MET A 20 6.43 -47.37 -37.42
CA MET A 20 6.34 -45.99 -37.90
C MET A 20 6.00 -45.10 -36.70
N ALA A 21 6.87 -44.16 -36.36
CA ALA A 21 6.51 -43.01 -35.56
C ALA A 21 6.40 -41.81 -36.50
N TRP A 22 5.19 -41.55 -36.99
CA TRP A 22 4.83 -40.24 -37.50
C TRP A 22 4.81 -39.30 -36.28
N SER A 23 5.81 -38.44 -36.17
CA SER A 23 5.76 -37.30 -35.26
C SER A 23 4.80 -36.28 -35.85
N CYS A 24 3.58 -36.23 -35.35
CA CYS A 24 2.75 -35.04 -35.43
C CYS A 24 3.38 -33.99 -34.50
N ALA A 25 4.16 -33.08 -35.06
CA ALA A 25 4.49 -31.83 -34.39
C ALA A 25 3.18 -31.04 -34.26
N GLN A 26 2.55 -31.12 -33.08
CA GLN A 26 1.55 -30.14 -32.69
C GLN A 26 2.31 -28.84 -32.40
N ASN A 27 2.21 -27.88 -33.33
CA ASN A 27 2.43 -26.48 -33.00
C ASN A 27 1.42 -26.12 -31.92
N VAL A 28 1.87 -26.10 -30.67
CA VAL A 28 1.16 -25.37 -29.62
C VAL A 28 1.48 -23.91 -29.89
N ASP A 29 0.63 -23.27 -30.69
CA ASP A 29 0.57 -21.81 -30.69
C ASP A 29 0.24 -21.41 -29.25
N ALA A 30 1.25 -20.93 -28.53
CA ALA A 30 1.05 -20.24 -27.27
C ALA A 30 0.30 -18.96 -27.63
N THR A 31 -1.03 -19.00 -27.57
CA THR A 31 -1.85 -17.80 -27.53
C THR A 31 -1.38 -17.03 -26.30
N THR A 32 -0.60 -15.98 -26.50
CA THR A 32 -0.38 -14.97 -25.48
C THR A 32 -1.77 -14.40 -25.17
N GLU A 33 -2.37 -14.82 -24.06
CA GLU A 33 -3.59 -14.19 -23.56
C GLU A 33 -3.30 -12.70 -23.44
N GLU A 34 -4.09 -11.87 -24.11
CA GLU A 34 -3.97 -10.43 -24.03
C GLU A 34 -4.25 -10.02 -22.58
N VAL A 35 -3.26 -9.40 -21.93
CA VAL A 35 -3.41 -8.92 -20.56
C VAL A 35 -4.41 -7.78 -20.57
N THR A 36 -5.57 -7.99 -19.97
CA THR A 36 -6.66 -7.01 -19.89
C THR A 36 -6.73 -6.37 -18.50
N PHE A 37 -6.93 -5.06 -18.46
CA PHE A 37 -6.96 -4.26 -17.23
C PHE A 37 -8.36 -3.73 -16.92
N VAL A 38 -8.60 -3.37 -15.66
CA VAL A 38 -9.78 -2.59 -15.26
C VAL A 38 -9.78 -1.24 -15.98
N GLN A 39 -10.95 -0.82 -16.45
CA GLN A 39 -11.14 0.42 -17.21
C GLN A 39 -12.08 1.37 -16.48
N VAL A 40 -11.76 2.65 -16.46
CA VAL A 40 -12.64 3.73 -16.04
C VAL A 40 -13.67 4.01 -17.14
N LYS A 41 -14.96 3.97 -16.80
CA LYS A 41 -16.07 4.36 -17.68
C LYS A 41 -17.08 5.19 -16.90
N GLY A 42 -17.01 6.51 -17.08
CA GLY A 42 -17.82 7.44 -16.29
C GLY A 42 -17.50 7.28 -14.80
N HIS A 43 -18.52 7.06 -13.98
CA HIS A 43 -18.37 6.85 -12.54
C HIS A 43 -17.93 5.44 -12.13
N ASP A 44 -17.74 4.53 -13.10
CA ASP A 44 -17.57 3.11 -12.83
C ASP A 44 -16.18 2.60 -13.21
N LEU A 45 -15.70 1.63 -12.43
CA LEU A 45 -14.61 0.74 -12.79
C LEU A 45 -15.20 -0.52 -13.42
N ILE A 46 -14.73 -0.89 -14.61
CA ILE A 46 -15.23 -2.04 -15.37
C ILE A 46 -14.10 -3.06 -15.51
N LYS A 47 -14.34 -4.27 -15.00
CA LYS A 47 -13.42 -5.41 -15.14
C LYS A 47 -13.33 -5.87 -16.60
N PRO A 48 -12.31 -6.67 -16.95
CA PRO A 48 -12.20 -7.27 -18.29
C PRO A 48 -13.40 -8.09 -18.74
N ASP A 49 -14.09 -8.76 -17.81
CA ASP A 49 -15.31 -9.53 -18.09
C ASP A 49 -16.55 -8.66 -18.34
N GLY A 50 -16.42 -7.34 -18.24
CA GLY A 50 -17.49 -6.36 -18.43
C GLY A 50 -18.32 -6.08 -17.18
N GLU A 51 -18.09 -6.80 -16.08
CA GLU A 51 -18.76 -6.52 -14.82
C GLU A 51 -18.15 -5.29 -14.14
N LYS A 52 -18.99 -4.59 -13.36
CA LYS A 52 -18.56 -3.47 -12.55
C LYS A 52 -17.75 -3.95 -11.34
N LEU A 53 -16.59 -3.34 -11.12
CA LEU A 53 -15.83 -3.45 -9.88
C LEU A 53 -16.31 -2.36 -8.91
N PHE A 54 -16.87 -2.77 -7.77
CA PHE A 54 -17.13 -1.87 -6.65
C PHE A 54 -16.12 -2.17 -5.54
N ILE A 55 -15.25 -1.21 -5.22
CA ILE A 55 -14.16 -1.41 -4.27
C ILE A 55 -14.72 -1.61 -2.85
N VAL A 56 -14.35 -2.72 -2.22
CA VAL A 56 -14.63 -3.04 -0.81
C VAL A 56 -13.39 -3.68 -0.21
N GLY A 57 -12.74 -2.99 0.73
CA GLY A 57 -11.48 -3.48 1.26
C GLY A 57 -10.96 -2.81 2.51
N THR A 58 -9.65 -2.93 2.69
CA THR A 58 -8.90 -2.38 3.83
C THR A 58 -7.50 -1.91 3.41
N ASN A 59 -6.85 -1.20 4.30
CA ASN A 59 -5.51 -0.64 4.12
C ASN A 59 -4.46 -1.45 4.91
N LEU A 60 -3.34 -1.79 4.27
CA LEU A 60 -2.17 -2.37 4.94
C LEU A 60 -1.32 -1.29 5.63
N GLY A 61 -1.98 -0.41 6.39
CA GLY A 61 -1.35 0.67 7.16
C GLY A 61 -0.36 0.15 8.20
N ASN A 62 0.53 1.05 8.63
CA ASN A 62 1.65 0.80 9.56
C ASN A 62 2.79 -0.10 9.04
N TRP A 63 2.63 -0.75 7.89
CA TRP A 63 3.58 -1.79 7.46
C TRP A 63 4.78 -1.22 6.70
N LEU A 64 4.54 -0.73 5.49
CA LEU A 64 5.55 -0.10 4.63
C LEU A 64 5.57 1.43 4.75
N ASN A 65 4.74 1.96 5.66
CA ASN A 65 4.77 3.31 6.18
C ASN A 65 4.27 3.29 7.65
N PRO A 66 5.16 3.21 8.65
CA PRO A 66 4.76 3.14 10.06
C PRO A 66 4.30 4.49 10.62
N GLU A 67 3.23 4.49 11.42
CA GLU A 67 2.66 5.69 12.05
C GLU A 67 2.65 5.57 13.57
N GLY A 68 3.04 6.65 14.25
CA GLY A 68 3.28 6.66 15.71
C GLY A 68 2.11 6.14 16.54
N TYR A 69 0.90 6.63 16.27
CA TYR A 69 -0.27 6.28 17.08
C TYR A 69 -0.62 4.79 17.02
N MET A 70 -0.25 4.09 15.94
CA MET A 70 -0.47 2.65 15.81
C MET A 70 0.45 1.83 16.70
N PHE A 71 1.57 2.41 17.13
CA PHE A 71 2.44 1.88 18.19
C PHE A 71 2.07 2.41 19.58
N GLY A 72 1.13 3.35 19.68
CA GLY A 72 0.75 4.04 20.90
C GLY A 72 1.59 5.27 21.23
N PHE A 73 2.35 5.80 20.27
CA PHE A 73 3.13 7.02 20.43
C PHE A 73 2.31 8.26 20.09
N GLN A 74 2.50 9.34 20.82
CA GLN A 74 1.88 10.65 20.55
C GLN A 74 2.90 11.67 20.04
N ARG A 75 4.19 11.47 20.36
CA ARG A 75 5.27 12.39 20.01
C ARG A 75 6.12 11.92 18.84
N MET A 76 6.12 10.61 18.56
CA MET A 76 6.93 9.98 17.51
C MET A 76 6.03 9.51 16.39
N ASN A 77 5.60 10.44 15.55
CA ASN A 77 4.53 10.21 14.58
C ASN A 77 5.05 9.74 13.21
N ALA A 78 6.21 10.26 12.80
CA ALA A 78 6.81 9.98 11.50
C ALA A 78 7.72 8.74 11.49
N PRO A 79 7.86 8.01 10.37
CA PRO A 79 8.75 6.86 10.23
C PRO A 79 10.18 7.10 10.72
N ARG A 80 10.79 8.25 10.40
CA ARG A 80 12.13 8.62 10.89
C ARG A 80 12.18 8.76 12.40
N GLN A 81 11.18 9.40 13.01
CA GLN A 81 11.12 9.59 14.46
C GLN A 81 11.01 8.25 15.20
N ILE A 82 10.22 7.32 14.64
CA ILE A 82 10.07 5.97 15.18
C ILE A 82 11.40 5.19 15.06
N ASN A 83 12.11 5.32 13.94
CA ASN A 83 13.42 4.72 13.78
C ASN A 83 14.47 5.28 14.75
N ASP A 84 14.49 6.61 14.94
CA ASP A 84 15.37 7.28 15.89
C ASP A 84 15.08 6.81 17.33
N LEU A 85 13.80 6.70 17.68
CA LEU A 85 13.33 6.14 18.96
C LEU A 85 13.89 4.74 19.20
N PHE A 86 13.72 3.82 18.25
CA PHE A 86 14.23 2.45 18.38
C PHE A 86 15.75 2.40 18.44
N SER A 87 16.44 3.23 17.66
CA SER A 87 17.90 3.34 17.69
C SER A 87 18.41 3.83 19.05
N HIS A 88 17.72 4.77 19.69
CA HIS A 88 18.05 5.20 21.06
C HIS A 88 17.81 4.11 22.11
N LEU A 89 16.78 3.29 21.93
CA LEU A 89 16.41 2.21 22.85
C LEU A 89 17.35 1.01 22.77
N VAL A 90 17.63 0.51 21.56
CA VAL A 90 18.31 -0.79 21.37
C VAL A 90 19.59 -0.72 20.54
N GLY A 91 19.92 0.46 20.01
CA GLY A 91 21.05 0.65 19.10
C GLY A 91 20.66 0.43 17.63
N PRO A 92 21.46 0.95 16.68
CA PRO A 92 21.12 0.94 15.26
C PRO A 92 21.01 -0.47 14.66
N ASP A 93 21.92 -1.38 15.02
CA ASP A 93 21.92 -2.74 14.47
C ASP A 93 20.65 -3.52 14.89
N ALA A 94 20.27 -3.44 16.17
CA ALA A 94 19.06 -4.09 16.66
C ALA A 94 17.76 -3.42 16.15
N ALA A 95 17.79 -2.10 15.91
CA ALA A 95 16.66 -1.40 15.27
C ALA A 95 16.51 -1.85 13.80
N ALA A 96 17.61 -2.02 13.07
CA ALA A 96 17.60 -2.55 11.71
C ALA A 96 17.08 -3.99 11.66
N GLU A 97 17.54 -4.86 12.56
CA GLU A 97 17.01 -6.23 12.72
C GLU A 97 15.51 -6.24 13.05
N PHE A 98 15.05 -5.31 13.90
CA PHE A 98 13.62 -5.13 14.18
C PHE A 98 12.85 -4.80 12.91
N TRP A 99 13.29 -3.81 12.13
CA TRP A 99 12.58 -3.39 10.93
C TRP A 99 12.52 -4.47 9.85
N GLN A 100 13.59 -5.24 9.68
CA GLN A 100 13.58 -6.39 8.79
C GLN A 100 12.51 -7.40 9.23
N GLN A 101 12.55 -7.80 10.50
CA GLN A 101 11.59 -8.76 11.04
C GLN A 101 10.15 -8.21 11.04
N PHE A 102 9.97 -6.91 11.27
CA PHE A 102 8.68 -6.25 11.17
C PHE A 102 8.14 -6.33 9.74
N LYS A 103 8.95 -6.00 8.72
CA LYS A 103 8.55 -6.14 7.31
C LYS A 103 8.21 -7.59 6.96
N ASP A 104 8.93 -8.57 7.50
CA ASP A 104 8.73 -10.00 7.23
C ASP A 104 7.51 -10.62 7.92
N ASN A 105 7.06 -10.08 9.06
CA ASN A 105 6.04 -10.70 9.92
C ASN A 105 4.77 -9.85 10.10
N TYR A 106 4.82 -8.55 9.80
CA TYR A 106 3.65 -7.69 9.96
C TYR A 106 2.59 -7.98 8.92
N ILE A 107 2.90 -8.17 7.64
CA ILE A 107 1.95 -8.70 6.66
C ILE A 107 2.55 -9.94 6.00
N THR A 108 1.77 -11.00 5.96
CA THR A 108 2.14 -12.29 5.35
C THR A 108 1.04 -12.75 4.39
N ARG A 109 1.29 -13.86 3.67
CA ARG A 109 0.27 -14.51 2.84
C ARG A 109 -1.01 -14.81 3.63
N ASP A 110 -0.88 -15.28 4.87
CA ASP A 110 -2.02 -15.64 5.72
C ASP A 110 -2.92 -14.42 5.98
N ASP A 111 -2.33 -13.23 6.13
CA ASP A 111 -3.10 -11.98 6.30
C ASP A 111 -3.92 -11.64 5.04
N ILE A 112 -3.33 -11.80 3.84
CA ILE A 112 -4.01 -11.56 2.56
C ILE A 112 -5.14 -12.57 2.33
N GLU A 113 -4.88 -13.85 2.60
CA GLU A 113 -5.90 -14.92 2.49
C GLU A 113 -7.04 -14.69 3.50
N TYR A 114 -6.72 -14.22 4.72
CA TYR A 114 -7.73 -13.82 5.69
C TYR A 114 -8.59 -12.67 5.17
N ILE A 115 -7.99 -11.59 4.66
CA ILE A 115 -8.72 -10.44 4.08
C ILE A 115 -9.67 -10.92 2.98
N ALA A 116 -9.19 -11.74 2.03
CA ALA A 116 -10.04 -12.30 0.98
C ALA A 116 -11.20 -13.14 1.53
N SER A 117 -10.95 -13.95 2.56
CA SER A 117 -11.98 -14.80 3.16
C SER A 117 -13.14 -14.02 3.81
N THR A 118 -12.93 -12.75 4.15
CA THR A 118 -13.98 -11.86 4.65
C THR A 118 -14.97 -11.41 3.55
N GLY A 119 -14.60 -11.58 2.27
CA GLY A 119 -15.34 -11.09 1.12
C GLY A 119 -14.88 -9.72 0.60
N ALA A 120 -13.77 -9.18 1.12
CA ALA A 120 -13.10 -8.04 0.51
C ALA A 120 -12.59 -8.40 -0.90
N ASN A 121 -12.51 -7.40 -1.78
CA ASN A 121 -12.05 -7.56 -3.16
C ASN A 121 -10.84 -6.68 -3.53
N THR A 122 -10.47 -5.74 -2.68
CA THR A 122 -9.37 -4.80 -2.92
C THR A 122 -8.57 -4.61 -1.64
N ILE A 123 -7.25 -4.43 -1.79
CA ILE A 123 -6.34 -3.98 -0.74
C ILE A 123 -5.69 -2.68 -1.21
N ARG A 124 -5.62 -1.68 -0.33
CA ARG A 124 -4.76 -0.51 -0.49
C ARG A 124 -3.47 -0.73 0.29
N LEU A 125 -2.32 -0.57 -0.37
CA LEU A 125 -0.99 -0.75 0.20
C LEU A 125 -0.26 0.59 0.28
N PRO A 126 -0.34 1.26 1.44
CA PRO A 126 0.49 2.41 1.77
C PRO A 126 1.97 2.03 1.77
N PHE A 127 2.80 2.81 1.10
CA PHE A 127 4.25 2.64 1.10
C PHE A 127 4.98 3.99 1.13
N HIS A 128 6.20 3.99 1.66
CA HIS A 128 7.08 5.14 1.63
C HIS A 128 8.00 5.14 0.40
N TYR A 129 8.17 6.30 -0.25
CA TYR A 129 9.01 6.41 -1.45
C TYR A 129 10.45 5.87 -1.30
N LYS A 130 11.03 5.94 -0.08
CA LYS A 130 12.41 5.51 0.18
C LYS A 130 12.61 4.02 -0.06
N LEU A 131 11.55 3.21 -0.11
CA LEU A 131 11.63 1.79 -0.51
C LEU A 131 12.12 1.57 -1.94
N PHE A 132 12.22 2.64 -2.75
CA PHE A 132 12.64 2.61 -4.14
C PHE A 132 13.86 3.51 -4.40
N THR A 133 14.60 3.89 -3.35
CA THR A 133 15.79 4.74 -3.44
C THR A 133 16.96 4.12 -2.67
N ASP A 134 18.12 4.79 -2.67
CA ASP A 134 19.27 4.45 -1.81
C ASP A 134 19.31 5.33 -0.54
N GLU A 135 18.15 5.82 -0.09
CA GLU A 135 18.05 6.53 1.19
C GLU A 135 17.89 5.54 2.35
N ASP A 136 18.34 5.93 3.54
CA ASP A 136 18.14 5.15 4.76
C ASP A 136 16.65 5.06 5.09
N TYR A 137 16.15 3.83 5.18
CA TYR A 137 14.78 3.55 5.51
C TYR A 137 14.62 2.15 6.10
N MET A 138 13.94 2.08 7.26
CA MET A 138 13.58 0.82 7.94
C MET A 138 14.71 -0.21 7.97
N GLY A 139 15.89 0.21 8.41
CA GLY A 139 17.05 -0.67 8.63
C GLY A 139 17.91 -0.95 7.40
N LEU A 140 17.57 -0.40 6.23
CA LEU A 140 18.36 -0.53 5.01
C LEU A 140 18.86 0.86 4.57
N THR A 141 20.13 0.94 4.17
CA THR A 141 20.79 2.18 3.72
C THR A 141 21.02 2.25 2.22
N SER A 142 20.74 1.15 1.50
CA SER A 142 20.78 1.03 0.03
C SER A 142 20.13 -0.30 -0.36
N SER A 143 19.90 -0.53 -1.66
CA SER A 143 19.34 -1.81 -2.16
C SER A 143 18.05 -2.19 -1.44
N GLN A 144 17.14 -1.23 -1.37
CA GLN A 144 15.85 -1.37 -0.70
C GLN A 144 15.03 -2.52 -1.29
N ASP A 145 14.15 -3.09 -0.47
CA ASP A 145 13.39 -4.30 -0.80
C ASP A 145 11.97 -4.00 -1.31
N GLY A 146 11.66 -2.74 -1.66
CA GLY A 146 10.32 -2.28 -2.05
C GLY A 146 9.65 -3.14 -3.12
N PHE A 147 10.35 -3.41 -4.23
CA PHE A 147 9.84 -4.29 -5.30
C PHE A 147 9.57 -5.71 -4.80
N ALA A 148 10.49 -6.31 -4.05
CA ALA A 148 10.32 -7.66 -3.53
C ALA A 148 9.13 -7.77 -2.55
N ARG A 149 8.87 -6.72 -1.76
CA ARG A 149 7.71 -6.66 -0.85
C ARG A 149 6.41 -6.58 -1.65
N ILE A 150 6.32 -5.67 -2.61
CA ILE A 150 5.12 -5.51 -3.43
C ILE A 150 4.88 -6.77 -4.30
N ASP A 151 5.92 -7.36 -4.89
CA ASP A 151 5.82 -8.61 -5.67
C ASP A 151 5.21 -9.76 -4.86
N SER A 152 5.57 -9.84 -3.57
CA SER A 152 4.98 -10.82 -2.66
C SER A 152 3.49 -10.58 -2.49
N VAL A 153 3.07 -9.33 -2.24
CA VAL A 153 1.65 -8.96 -2.10
C VAL A 153 0.88 -9.19 -3.41
N VAL A 154 1.46 -8.80 -4.55
CA VAL A 154 0.91 -9.06 -5.88
C VAL A 154 0.69 -10.56 -6.09
N SER A 155 1.66 -11.41 -5.73
CA SER A 155 1.50 -12.87 -5.77
C SER A 155 0.34 -13.35 -4.90
N TRP A 156 0.25 -12.88 -3.67
CA TRP A 156 -0.79 -13.31 -2.73
C TRP A 156 -2.18 -12.82 -3.15
N CYS A 157 -2.29 -11.57 -3.59
CA CYS A 157 -3.54 -10.99 -4.10
C CYS A 157 -4.04 -11.73 -5.34
N ARG A 158 -3.15 -12.14 -6.26
CA ARG A 158 -3.54 -12.94 -7.42
C ARG A 158 -4.16 -14.27 -7.02
N ASP A 159 -3.50 -15.00 -6.13
CA ASP A 159 -3.97 -16.30 -5.66
C ASP A 159 -5.32 -16.16 -4.91
N ALA A 160 -5.54 -15.02 -4.26
CA ALA A 160 -6.72 -14.72 -3.47
C ALA A 160 -7.84 -13.97 -4.24
N ASN A 161 -7.65 -13.68 -5.54
CA ASN A 161 -8.54 -12.85 -6.37
C ASN A 161 -8.84 -11.45 -5.78
N LEU A 162 -7.81 -10.81 -5.23
CA LEU A 162 -7.85 -9.43 -4.75
C LEU A 162 -7.17 -8.49 -5.75
N TYR A 163 -7.70 -7.29 -5.88
CA TYR A 163 -7.01 -6.17 -6.52
C TYR A 163 -6.12 -5.43 -5.51
N LEU A 164 -5.04 -4.82 -6.01
CA LEU A 164 -4.09 -4.05 -5.20
C LEU A 164 -4.01 -2.59 -5.68
N ILE A 165 -4.22 -1.63 -4.78
CA ILE A 165 -3.92 -0.22 -5.02
C ILE A 165 -2.56 0.06 -4.37
N LEU A 166 -1.63 0.61 -5.15
CA LEU A 166 -0.34 1.06 -4.63
C LEU A 166 -0.47 2.54 -4.25
N ASP A 167 -0.25 2.86 -2.98
CA ASP A 167 -0.39 4.21 -2.44
C ASP A 167 0.96 4.73 -1.97
N MET A 168 1.49 5.76 -2.64
CA MET A 168 2.66 6.48 -2.13
C MET A 168 2.21 7.36 -0.96
N HIS A 169 2.23 6.74 0.20
CA HIS A 169 1.77 7.32 1.45
C HIS A 169 2.73 8.38 1.99
N ASP A 170 3.98 8.29 1.56
CA ASP A 170 5.02 9.27 1.85
C ASP A 170 5.80 9.58 0.57
N ALA A 171 5.74 10.84 0.14
CA ALA A 171 6.40 11.33 -1.06
C ALA A 171 7.69 12.11 -0.73
N PRO A 172 8.66 12.21 -1.67
CA PRO A 172 9.89 12.96 -1.46
C PRO A 172 9.66 14.37 -0.92
N GLY A 173 10.29 14.71 0.21
CA GLY A 173 10.12 15.99 0.89
C GLY A 173 8.87 16.14 1.76
N GLY A 174 7.95 15.17 1.72
CA GLY A 174 6.68 15.20 2.45
C GLY A 174 5.61 16.05 1.75
N GLN A 175 4.39 15.53 1.73
CA GLN A 175 3.26 16.07 0.99
C GLN A 175 2.24 16.79 1.88
N THR A 176 2.18 16.46 3.16
CA THR A 176 1.16 16.92 4.10
C THR A 176 1.74 17.96 5.03
N GLY A 177 2.94 17.69 5.57
CA GLY A 177 3.55 18.51 6.60
C GLY A 177 3.14 18.15 8.02
N ASP A 178 2.68 16.92 8.29
CA ASP A 178 2.13 16.48 9.58
C ASP A 178 2.25 14.95 9.79
N ASN A 179 1.62 14.43 10.84
CA ASN A 179 1.78 13.12 11.47
C ASN A 179 1.66 11.86 10.61
N ILE A 180 1.19 11.98 9.36
CA ILE A 180 0.97 10.86 8.43
C ILE A 180 2.12 10.69 7.42
N ASP A 181 3.03 11.66 7.36
CA ASP A 181 4.21 11.65 6.49
C ASP A 181 5.51 11.82 7.30
N ASP A 182 6.64 11.72 6.61
CA ASP A 182 8.01 11.82 7.09
C ASP A 182 8.60 13.19 6.73
N SER A 183 7.72 14.19 6.60
CA SER A 183 8.10 15.59 6.39
C SER A 183 8.81 16.19 7.60
N TYR A 184 9.23 17.44 7.43
CA TYR A 184 9.78 18.27 8.52
C TYR A 184 8.77 19.34 8.98
N GLY A 185 7.47 19.00 8.99
CA GLY A 185 6.39 19.89 9.41
C GLY A 185 5.93 20.89 8.33
N TYR A 186 6.25 20.61 7.07
CA TYR A 186 5.85 21.42 5.92
C TYR A 186 5.85 20.56 4.64
N PRO A 187 4.91 20.77 3.69
CA PRO A 187 4.79 19.97 2.47
C PRO A 187 5.84 20.37 1.41
N TRP A 188 7.13 20.10 1.69
CA TRP A 188 8.24 20.53 0.83
C TRP A 188 8.21 19.91 -0.57
N LEU A 189 7.48 18.82 -0.79
CA LEU A 189 7.21 18.30 -2.14
C LEU A 189 6.70 19.40 -3.08
N LEU A 190 5.88 20.32 -2.59
CA LEU A 190 5.29 21.35 -3.44
C LEU A 190 6.23 22.52 -3.73
N GLU A 191 7.31 22.68 -2.98
CA GLU A 191 8.28 23.78 -3.16
C GLU A 191 9.57 23.33 -3.87
N SER A 192 9.96 22.08 -3.68
CA SER A 192 11.24 21.55 -4.12
C SER A 192 11.14 20.88 -5.50
N GLU A 193 11.64 21.54 -6.54
CA GLU A 193 11.75 20.95 -7.89
C GLU A 193 12.51 19.62 -7.88
N LYS A 194 13.54 19.48 -7.03
CA LYS A 194 14.27 18.22 -6.86
C LYS A 194 13.36 17.12 -6.33
N SER A 195 12.53 17.43 -5.34
CA SER A 195 11.59 16.47 -4.75
C SER A 195 10.51 16.08 -5.75
N GLN A 196 9.99 17.04 -6.52
CA GLN A 196 9.00 16.79 -7.58
C GLN A 196 9.56 15.91 -8.70
N GLN A 197 10.80 16.14 -9.11
CA GLN A 197 11.46 15.30 -10.11
C GLN A 197 11.65 13.88 -9.56
N GLN A 198 12.18 13.73 -8.34
CA GLN A 198 12.34 12.43 -7.69
C GLN A 198 11.00 11.69 -7.54
N PHE A 199 9.94 12.40 -7.18
CA PHE A 199 8.57 11.88 -7.09
C PHE A 199 8.10 11.29 -8.43
N CYS A 200 8.25 12.03 -9.53
CA CYS A 200 7.89 11.56 -10.87
C CYS A 200 8.77 10.39 -11.33
N ASP A 201 10.07 10.42 -11.04
CA ASP A 201 11.02 9.37 -11.43
C ASP A 201 10.74 8.04 -10.72
N ILE A 202 10.40 8.09 -9.42
CA ILE A 202 10.02 6.91 -8.65
C ILE A 202 8.73 6.31 -9.20
N TRP A 203 7.70 7.13 -9.42
CA TRP A 203 6.44 6.64 -9.98
C TRP A 203 6.59 6.05 -11.37
N ARG A 204 7.38 6.68 -12.24
CA ARG A 204 7.72 6.13 -13.56
C ARG A 204 8.45 4.79 -13.45
N THR A 205 9.35 4.64 -12.48
CA THR A 205 10.08 3.39 -12.24
C THR A 205 9.14 2.28 -11.76
N ILE A 206 8.24 2.58 -10.83
CA ILE A 206 7.22 1.64 -10.34
C ILE A 206 6.28 1.23 -11.49
N ALA A 207 5.80 2.21 -12.27
CA ALA A 207 4.92 1.96 -13.39
C ALA A 207 5.59 1.12 -14.49
N ASP A 208 6.85 1.39 -14.84
CA ASP A 208 7.57 0.59 -15.85
C ASP A 208 7.72 -0.87 -15.42
N TYR A 209 7.96 -1.10 -14.13
CA TYR A 209 8.09 -2.44 -13.54
C TYR A 209 6.75 -3.20 -13.56
N TYR A 210 5.65 -2.52 -13.24
CA TYR A 210 4.32 -3.14 -13.08
C TYR A 210 3.36 -2.97 -14.27
N LYS A 211 3.74 -2.32 -15.38
CA LYS A 211 2.86 -2.04 -16.53
C LYS A 211 2.09 -3.22 -17.13
N ASN A 212 2.53 -4.45 -16.87
CA ASN A 212 1.91 -5.70 -17.34
C ASN A 212 1.23 -6.49 -16.21
N GLU A 213 1.03 -5.90 -15.02
CA GLU A 213 0.53 -6.58 -13.83
C GLU A 213 -0.94 -6.24 -13.51
N PRO A 214 -1.92 -6.99 -14.03
CA PRO A 214 -3.35 -6.64 -13.90
C PRO A 214 -3.92 -6.80 -12.49
N VAL A 215 -3.19 -7.42 -11.56
CA VAL A 215 -3.58 -7.45 -10.13
C VAL A 215 -3.53 -6.06 -9.52
N ILE A 216 -2.60 -5.22 -9.99
CA ILE A 216 -2.58 -3.82 -9.58
C ILE A 216 -3.75 -3.13 -10.27
N LEU A 217 -4.66 -2.60 -9.46
CA LEU A 217 -5.80 -1.81 -9.93
C LEU A 217 -5.33 -0.44 -10.40
N GLY A 218 -4.44 0.18 -9.62
CA GLY A 218 -3.97 1.51 -9.91
C GLY A 218 -2.94 2.06 -8.94
N TYR A 219 -2.51 3.28 -9.27
CA TYR A 219 -1.48 4.04 -8.57
C TYR A 219 -2.11 5.25 -7.91
N GLU A 220 -2.15 5.29 -6.58
CA GLU A 220 -2.52 6.47 -5.81
C GLU A 220 -1.29 7.33 -5.57
N LEU A 221 -1.26 8.45 -6.29
CA LEU A 221 -0.04 9.20 -6.48
C LEU A 221 0.53 9.74 -5.18
N ILE A 222 -0.32 10.28 -4.31
CA ILE A 222 0.05 10.99 -3.08
C ILE A 222 -1.09 10.87 -2.08
N ASN A 223 -0.77 10.40 -0.87
CA ASN A 223 -1.71 10.39 0.26
C ASN A 223 -1.88 11.78 0.90
N GLU A 224 -3.12 12.24 1.07
CA GLU A 224 -3.50 13.37 1.93
C GLU A 224 -2.62 14.64 1.81
N PRO A 225 -2.38 15.18 0.60
CA PRO A 225 -1.51 16.34 0.45
C PRO A 225 -2.07 17.58 1.17
N ILE A 226 -1.17 18.39 1.72
CA ILE A 226 -1.40 19.72 2.33
C ILE A 226 -2.37 19.70 3.51
N ALA A 227 -1.88 19.95 4.73
CA ALA A 227 -2.75 20.20 5.88
C ALA A 227 -3.56 21.51 5.81
N THR A 228 -4.53 21.71 6.71
CA THR A 228 -5.53 22.80 6.68
C THR A 228 -5.08 24.14 7.28
N TYR A 229 -3.85 24.20 7.81
CA TYR A 229 -3.43 25.26 8.73
C TYR A 229 -2.19 26.03 8.25
N PHE A 230 -1.80 25.91 6.98
CA PHE A 230 -0.71 26.70 6.41
C PHE A 230 -1.18 28.08 5.95
N ASP A 231 -0.43 29.13 6.30
CA ASP A 231 -0.77 30.51 5.92
C ASP A 231 -0.77 30.75 4.40
N ASN A 232 0.04 29.99 3.64
CA ASN A 232 0.12 30.05 2.18
C ASN A 232 -0.68 28.94 1.46
N GLN A 233 -1.76 28.44 2.09
CA GLN A 233 -2.54 27.31 1.56
C GLN A 233 -2.99 27.47 0.10
N ASP A 234 -3.46 28.66 -0.31
CA ASP A 234 -3.92 28.88 -1.70
C ASP A 234 -2.79 28.71 -2.72
N GLU A 235 -1.57 29.11 -2.37
CA GLU A 235 -0.39 28.93 -3.20
C GLU A 235 -0.04 27.43 -3.31
N LEU A 236 -0.03 26.71 -2.19
CA LEU A 236 0.24 25.27 -2.16
C LEU A 236 -0.82 24.50 -2.97
N ASN A 237 -2.10 24.82 -2.78
CA ASN A 237 -3.21 24.22 -3.52
C ASN A 237 -3.08 24.40 -5.04
N ALA A 238 -2.63 25.58 -5.49
CA ALA A 238 -2.41 25.86 -6.91
C ALA A 238 -1.25 25.05 -7.53
N LYS A 239 -0.31 24.55 -6.72
CA LYS A 239 0.84 23.75 -7.18
C LYS A 239 0.53 22.27 -7.35
N LEU A 240 -0.53 21.77 -6.70
CA LEU A 240 -0.81 20.33 -6.65
C LEU A 240 -1.29 19.74 -7.98
N GLU A 241 -2.27 20.36 -8.67
CA GLU A 241 -2.74 19.84 -9.97
C GLU A 241 -1.63 19.79 -11.03
N PRO A 242 -0.79 20.83 -11.21
CA PRO A 242 0.37 20.76 -12.09
C PRO A 242 1.33 19.59 -11.77
N LEU A 243 1.58 19.33 -10.48
CA LEU A 243 2.44 18.22 -10.06
C LEU A 243 1.81 16.86 -10.38
N HIS A 244 0.51 16.68 -10.11
CA HIS A 244 -0.20 15.46 -10.49
C HIS A 244 -0.13 15.21 -12.00
N LYS A 245 -0.41 16.22 -12.83
CA LYS A 245 -0.31 16.11 -14.29
C LYS A 245 1.09 15.73 -14.77
N ARG A 246 2.13 16.31 -14.17
CA ARG A 246 3.53 15.96 -14.47
C ARG A 246 3.82 14.49 -14.16
N CYS A 247 3.38 14.01 -13.00
CA CYS A 247 3.59 12.62 -12.59
C CYS A 247 2.79 11.64 -13.46
N VAL A 248 1.52 11.95 -13.76
CA VAL A 248 0.69 11.18 -14.70
C VAL A 248 1.37 11.08 -16.06
N ALA A 249 1.87 12.19 -16.61
CA ALA A 249 2.58 12.16 -17.88
C ALA A 249 3.81 11.24 -17.83
N ALA A 250 4.61 11.29 -16.74
CA ALA A 250 5.78 10.44 -16.55
C ALA A 250 5.41 8.94 -16.47
N ILE A 251 4.34 8.59 -15.76
CA ILE A 251 3.79 7.23 -15.72
C ILE A 251 3.36 6.78 -17.13
N ARG A 252 2.65 7.63 -17.86
CA ARG A 252 2.15 7.30 -19.21
C ARG A 252 3.23 7.17 -20.28
N GLU A 253 4.47 7.57 -20.02
CA GLU A 253 5.60 7.24 -20.89
C GLU A 253 5.87 5.73 -20.96
N VAL A 254 5.51 4.98 -19.91
CA VAL A 254 5.86 3.57 -19.74
C VAL A 254 4.66 2.65 -19.53
N ASP A 255 3.56 3.18 -19.01
CA ASP A 255 2.35 2.42 -18.70
C ASP A 255 1.05 3.13 -19.13
N PRO A 256 0.41 2.68 -20.21
CA PRO A 256 -0.85 3.26 -20.70
C PRO A 256 -2.11 2.70 -20.00
N ASN A 257 -1.99 1.70 -19.13
CA ASN A 257 -3.13 0.83 -18.78
C ASN A 257 -3.74 1.13 -17.40
N HIS A 258 -2.92 1.25 -16.36
CA HIS A 258 -3.42 1.27 -14.97
C HIS A 258 -4.24 2.52 -14.65
N VAL A 259 -5.18 2.39 -13.71
CA VAL A 259 -5.91 3.52 -13.13
C VAL A 259 -4.94 4.40 -12.37
N ILE A 260 -5.08 5.73 -12.47
CA ILE A 260 -4.32 6.67 -11.63
C ILE A 260 -5.29 7.36 -10.69
N LEU A 261 -5.05 7.20 -9.38
CA LEU A 261 -5.85 7.77 -8.32
C LEU A 261 -5.25 9.11 -7.89
N ILE A 262 -6.07 10.14 -7.90
CA ILE A 262 -5.69 11.51 -7.58
C ILE A 262 -6.30 11.93 -6.25
N GLY A 263 -5.43 12.20 -5.28
CA GLY A 263 -5.79 12.80 -4.00
C GLY A 263 -6.03 14.31 -4.11
N ALA A 264 -6.77 14.85 -3.16
CA ALA A 264 -7.10 16.27 -3.08
C ALA A 264 -6.35 16.93 -1.91
N PRO A 265 -6.12 18.25 -1.96
CA PRO A 265 -5.50 18.95 -0.84
C PRO A 265 -6.39 18.93 0.40
N GLN A 266 -5.83 19.33 1.54
CA GLN A 266 -6.50 19.29 2.85
C GLN A 266 -6.91 17.86 3.18
N TRP A 267 -5.94 16.96 3.25
CA TRP A 267 -6.18 15.57 3.69
C TRP A 267 -7.18 14.81 2.80
N ASN A 268 -7.01 14.89 1.48
CA ASN A 268 -7.92 14.26 0.52
C ASN A 268 -9.39 14.70 0.68
N SER A 269 -9.64 15.95 1.11
CA SER A 269 -11.01 16.42 1.38
C SER A 269 -11.45 17.67 0.60
N ASN A 270 -10.52 18.46 0.06
CA ASN A 270 -10.87 19.68 -0.66
C ASN A 270 -10.62 19.56 -2.18
N PHE A 271 -11.62 19.10 -2.93
CA PHE A 271 -11.49 18.92 -4.39
C PHE A 271 -11.62 20.20 -5.21
N GLU A 272 -11.95 21.34 -4.60
CA GLU A 272 -12.12 22.60 -5.32
C GLU A 272 -10.88 23.00 -6.15
N PRO A 273 -9.63 22.85 -5.68
CA PRO A 273 -8.46 23.23 -6.45
C PRO A 273 -8.21 22.39 -7.71
N LEU A 274 -8.80 21.20 -7.82
CA LEU A 274 -8.68 20.34 -9.00
C LEU A 274 -9.71 20.77 -10.06
N LYS A 275 -9.25 21.36 -11.16
CA LYS A 275 -10.08 21.99 -12.19
C LYS A 275 -10.11 21.18 -13.49
N ASP A 276 -9.01 20.54 -13.85
CA ASP A 276 -8.91 19.71 -15.05
C ASP A 276 -8.89 18.23 -14.67
N THR A 277 -9.93 17.50 -15.07
CA THR A 277 -10.15 16.10 -14.71
C THR A 277 -10.17 15.17 -15.92
N ASP A 278 -9.77 15.67 -17.10
CA ASP A 278 -9.90 14.96 -18.38
C ASP A 278 -8.57 14.70 -19.09
N TYR A 279 -7.45 15.08 -18.46
CA TYR A 279 -6.10 14.92 -19.02
C TYR A 279 -5.60 13.47 -19.09
N ASP A 280 -6.30 12.51 -18.48
CA ASP A 280 -6.06 11.07 -18.66
C ASP A 280 -7.40 10.29 -18.59
N PRO A 281 -7.63 9.29 -19.46
CA PRO A 281 -8.91 8.58 -19.51
C PRO A 281 -9.10 7.59 -18.34
N GLN A 282 -8.04 7.23 -17.63
CA GLN A 282 -8.02 6.26 -16.55
C GLN A 282 -7.88 6.92 -15.16
N LEU A 283 -8.28 8.21 -15.04
CA LEU A 283 -8.31 8.89 -13.75
C LEU A 283 -9.46 8.40 -12.86
N MET A 284 -9.13 8.22 -11.59
CA MET A 284 -10.04 8.07 -10.47
C MET A 284 -9.65 9.07 -9.37
N PHE A 285 -10.59 9.48 -8.52
CA PHE A 285 -10.33 10.38 -7.39
C PHE A 285 -10.48 9.65 -6.06
N THR A 286 -9.59 9.95 -5.11
CA THR A 286 -9.58 9.36 -3.76
C THR A 286 -9.86 10.41 -2.70
N CYS A 287 -10.86 10.17 -1.85
CA CYS A 287 -11.26 11.06 -0.76
C CYS A 287 -11.20 10.34 0.59
N HIS A 288 -10.90 11.09 1.66
CA HIS A 288 -10.75 10.53 3.00
C HIS A 288 -11.73 11.19 3.98
N ARG A 289 -12.17 10.43 4.99
CA ARG A 289 -13.07 10.95 6.03
C ARG A 289 -13.10 10.08 7.29
N TYR A 290 -12.79 10.66 8.44
CA TYR A 290 -12.85 9.95 9.74
C TYR A 290 -14.01 10.38 10.66
N GLY A 291 -14.81 11.38 10.28
CA GLY A 291 -15.89 11.89 11.15
C GLY A 291 -17.04 12.62 10.43
N GLY A 292 -17.90 13.26 11.22
CA GLY A 292 -19.15 13.89 10.77
C GLY A 292 -20.29 12.89 10.58
N ASP A 293 -21.47 13.36 10.12
CA ASP A 293 -22.65 12.50 9.98
C ASP A 293 -22.47 11.46 8.85
N PRO A 294 -22.99 10.22 8.99
CA PRO A 294 -22.84 9.16 7.98
C PRO A 294 -23.88 9.30 6.86
N THR A 295 -24.10 10.51 6.34
CA THR A 295 -25.19 10.83 5.40
C THR A 295 -24.66 11.38 4.06
N PRO A 296 -25.44 11.29 2.96
CA PRO A 296 -25.05 11.88 1.68
C PRO A 296 -24.76 13.38 1.77
N ALA A 297 -25.53 14.11 2.57
CA ALA A 297 -25.34 15.55 2.77
C ALA A 297 -23.96 15.88 3.37
N ALA A 298 -23.41 15.01 4.22
CA ALA A 298 -22.09 15.19 4.83
C ALA A 298 -20.92 14.97 3.86
N ILE A 299 -21.17 14.30 2.72
CA ILE A 299 -20.18 14.04 1.65
C ILE A 299 -20.62 14.65 0.30
N GLN A 300 -21.52 15.63 0.33
CA GLN A 300 -22.11 16.20 -0.88
C GLN A 300 -21.04 16.77 -1.82
N SER A 301 -19.98 17.38 -1.29
CA SER A 301 -18.87 17.90 -2.09
C SER A 301 -18.15 16.81 -2.90
N TYR A 302 -18.00 15.60 -2.34
CA TYR A 302 -17.39 14.46 -3.04
C TYR A 302 -18.32 13.92 -4.14
N ILE A 303 -19.62 13.86 -3.85
CA ILE A 303 -20.66 13.47 -4.80
C ILE A 303 -20.71 14.45 -5.98
N ASP A 304 -20.77 15.75 -5.68
CA ASP A 304 -20.83 16.82 -6.68
C ASP A 304 -19.57 16.82 -7.55
N PHE A 305 -18.39 16.62 -6.96
CA PHE A 305 -17.15 16.54 -7.72
C PHE A 305 -17.09 15.31 -8.61
N ARG A 306 -17.51 14.14 -8.12
CA ARG A 306 -17.63 12.91 -8.93
C ARG A 306 -18.53 13.15 -10.14
N ASP A 307 -19.73 13.69 -9.91
CA ASP A 307 -20.72 13.92 -10.96
C ASP A 307 -20.24 14.97 -11.97
N LYS A 308 -19.55 16.01 -11.50
CA LYS A 308 -18.95 17.05 -12.36
C LYS A 308 -17.80 16.52 -13.21
N SER A 309 -16.90 15.72 -12.62
CA SER A 309 -15.73 15.17 -13.31
C SER A 309 -16.09 13.99 -14.21
N ASN A 310 -17.24 13.34 -13.97
CA ASN A 310 -17.65 12.10 -14.62
C ASN A 310 -16.56 11.01 -14.51
N ARG A 311 -15.90 10.93 -13.34
CA ARG A 311 -14.89 9.94 -12.97
C ARG A 311 -15.31 9.18 -11.71
N PRO A 312 -14.76 7.99 -11.42
CA PRO A 312 -15.04 7.30 -10.18
C PRO A 312 -14.52 8.09 -8.99
N MET A 313 -15.26 8.02 -7.88
CA MET A 313 -14.83 8.52 -6.58
C MET A 313 -14.72 7.35 -5.62
N TYR A 314 -13.62 7.31 -4.89
CA TYR A 314 -13.24 6.23 -4.01
C TYR A 314 -12.89 6.80 -2.63
N MET A 315 -13.42 6.19 -1.58
CA MET A 315 -13.11 6.55 -0.20
C MET A 315 -11.90 5.73 0.28
N GLY A 316 -10.69 6.26 0.09
CA GLY A 316 -9.43 5.58 0.41
C GLY A 316 -9.24 5.31 1.89
N GLU A 317 -9.76 6.18 2.74
CA GLU A 317 -9.65 6.02 4.19
C GLU A 317 -10.90 6.47 4.93
N ILE A 318 -11.40 5.55 5.75
CA ILE A 318 -12.49 5.70 6.71
C ILE A 318 -12.25 4.76 7.89
N GLY A 319 -12.79 5.08 9.06
CA GLY A 319 -12.64 4.24 10.25
C GLY A 319 -12.76 5.07 11.52
N HIS A 320 -12.19 4.56 12.62
CA HIS A 320 -12.06 5.30 13.88
C HIS A 320 -13.36 5.90 14.45
N ASN A 321 -14.47 5.22 14.19
CA ASN A 321 -15.80 5.58 14.69
C ASN A 321 -16.55 4.36 15.25
N THR A 322 -17.78 4.52 15.72
CA THR A 322 -18.58 3.38 16.20
C THR A 322 -18.98 2.45 15.05
N ASP A 323 -19.23 1.18 15.37
CA ASP A 323 -19.61 0.17 14.37
C ASP A 323 -20.95 0.53 13.69
N GLU A 324 -21.88 1.13 14.43
CA GLU A 324 -23.16 1.60 13.89
C GLU A 324 -22.96 2.73 12.87
N TRP A 325 -22.13 3.72 13.22
CA TRP A 325 -21.81 4.83 12.32
C TRP A 325 -21.15 4.31 11.03
N GLN A 326 -20.20 3.38 11.17
CA GLN A 326 -19.49 2.78 10.04
C GLN A 326 -20.45 2.01 9.12
N ALA A 327 -21.36 1.22 9.69
CA ALA A 327 -22.36 0.47 8.92
C ALA A 327 -23.34 1.39 8.16
N GLU A 328 -23.78 2.47 8.80
CA GLU A 328 -24.59 3.50 8.15
C GLU A 328 -23.82 4.20 7.02
N PHE A 329 -22.54 4.51 7.25
CA PHE A 329 -21.74 5.20 6.25
C PHE A 329 -21.40 4.31 5.05
N VAL A 330 -21.16 3.01 5.27
CA VAL A 330 -21.06 2.00 4.20
C VAL A 330 -22.29 2.00 3.31
N LYS A 331 -23.50 2.10 3.89
CA LYS A 331 -24.73 2.23 3.10
C LYS A 331 -24.73 3.53 2.30
N THR A 332 -24.40 4.66 2.93
CA THR A 332 -24.30 5.95 2.24
C THR A 332 -23.33 5.92 1.06
N MET A 333 -22.14 5.33 1.21
CA MET A 333 -21.16 5.20 0.13
C MET A 333 -21.66 4.29 -1.00
N LYS A 334 -22.25 3.14 -0.67
CA LYS A 334 -22.86 2.22 -1.66
C LYS A 334 -23.99 2.88 -2.44
N ASP A 335 -24.92 3.54 -1.75
CA ASP A 335 -26.06 4.22 -2.36
C ASP A 335 -25.62 5.35 -3.31
N ASN A 336 -24.42 5.90 -3.09
CA ASN A 336 -23.83 6.95 -3.93
C ASN A 336 -22.72 6.45 -4.87
N ASN A 337 -22.55 5.15 -5.07
CA ASN A 337 -21.50 4.59 -5.94
C ASN A 337 -20.06 5.06 -5.59
N ILE A 338 -19.72 5.04 -4.31
CA ILE A 338 -18.37 5.33 -3.82
C ILE A 338 -17.83 4.05 -3.19
N GLY A 339 -16.83 3.44 -3.82
CA GLY A 339 -16.11 2.30 -3.24
C GLY A 339 -15.27 2.73 -2.03
N TYR A 340 -14.82 1.79 -1.20
CA TYR A 340 -14.13 2.16 0.06
C TYR A 340 -13.10 1.16 0.54
N THR A 341 -12.08 1.66 1.25
CA THR A 341 -11.21 0.86 2.12
C THR A 341 -11.14 1.43 3.53
N PHE A 342 -11.27 0.56 4.54
CA PHE A 342 -11.18 0.98 5.94
C PHE A 342 -9.73 1.03 6.43
N TRP A 343 -9.46 2.02 7.27
CA TRP A 343 -8.18 2.23 7.91
C TRP A 343 -8.19 1.80 9.39
N PRO A 344 -7.25 0.93 9.82
CA PRO A 344 -6.40 0.03 9.03
C PRO A 344 -6.82 -1.44 9.17
N TYR A 345 -6.16 -2.32 8.40
CA TYR A 345 -6.27 -3.77 8.55
C TYR A 345 -5.81 -4.22 9.94
N LYS A 346 -4.64 -3.75 10.38
CA LYS A 346 -4.01 -4.22 11.62
C LYS A 346 -3.31 -3.08 12.34
N LYS A 347 -3.51 -3.00 13.65
CA LYS A 347 -2.77 -2.11 14.57
C LYS A 347 -2.94 -2.56 16.03
N ARG A 348 -2.35 -1.83 16.97
CA ARG A 348 -2.59 -1.98 18.41
C ARG A 348 -4.08 -1.85 18.74
N GLU A 349 -4.57 -2.78 19.58
CA GLU A 349 -5.90 -2.77 20.19
C GLU A 349 -7.08 -2.82 19.18
N ASN A 350 -7.99 -1.85 19.20
CA ASN A 350 -9.28 -1.88 18.52
C ASN A 350 -9.30 -0.94 17.29
N SER A 351 -10.47 -0.75 16.68
CA SER A 351 -10.65 0.17 15.54
C SER A 351 -9.75 -0.16 14.33
N CYS A 352 -9.72 -1.46 14.00
CA CYS A 352 -9.05 -2.09 12.86
C CYS A 352 -9.67 -3.48 12.67
N MET A 353 -9.33 -4.20 11.61
CA MET A 353 -9.81 -5.58 11.44
C MET A 353 -9.13 -6.56 12.41
N MET A 354 -7.83 -6.42 12.61
CA MET A 354 -6.99 -7.32 13.41
C MET A 354 -6.23 -6.55 14.49
N GLY A 355 -6.63 -6.74 15.75
CA GLY A 355 -6.01 -6.12 16.90
C GLY A 355 -4.75 -6.84 17.36
N ILE A 356 -3.62 -6.14 17.43
CA ILE A 356 -2.37 -6.66 18.00
C ILE A 356 -2.46 -6.62 19.52
N GLN A 357 -2.18 -7.76 20.16
CA GLN A 357 -2.02 -7.83 21.61
C GLN A 357 -0.65 -7.31 22.00
N MET A 358 -0.60 -6.19 22.71
CA MET A 358 0.67 -5.59 23.08
C MET A 358 1.36 -6.38 24.20
N PRO A 359 2.69 -6.61 24.11
CA PRO A 359 3.41 -7.22 25.22
C PRO A 359 3.46 -6.26 26.41
N GLU A 360 3.47 -6.81 27.64
CA GLU A 360 3.57 -6.03 28.88
C GLU A 360 4.80 -5.12 28.88
N GLU A 361 5.91 -5.58 28.29
CA GLU A 361 7.14 -4.78 28.20
C GLU A 361 7.02 -3.56 27.28
N TRP A 362 5.99 -3.48 26.42
CA TRP A 362 5.80 -2.36 25.50
C TRP A 362 5.58 -1.02 26.21
N GLU A 363 5.07 -1.04 27.44
CA GLU A 363 4.89 0.18 28.24
C GLU A 363 6.22 0.92 28.45
N GLU A 364 7.36 0.21 28.50
CA GLU A 364 8.67 0.84 28.60
C GLU A 364 9.07 1.58 27.31
N VAL A 365 8.69 1.04 26.15
CA VAL A 365 8.89 1.68 24.84
C VAL A 365 8.07 2.96 24.76
N VAL A 366 6.78 2.89 25.13
CA VAL A 366 5.89 4.07 25.18
C VAL A 366 6.41 5.10 26.18
N ARG A 367 6.82 4.69 27.40
CA ARG A 367 7.38 5.60 28.41
C ARG A 367 8.56 6.39 27.87
N PHE A 368 9.45 5.74 27.11
CA PHE A 368 10.60 6.41 26.52
C PHE A 368 10.19 7.33 25.36
N ALA A 369 9.27 6.89 24.49
CA ALA A 369 8.70 7.68 23.39
C ALA A 369 8.00 8.96 23.87
N GLU A 370 7.36 8.91 25.03
CA GLU A 370 6.66 10.07 25.60
C GLU A 370 7.58 10.94 26.48
N GLY A 371 8.74 10.44 26.88
CA GLY A 371 9.72 11.14 27.72
C GLY A 371 10.64 12.10 26.96
N PRO A 372 11.52 12.85 27.65
CA PRO A 372 12.57 13.64 27.00
C PRO A 372 13.65 12.75 26.39
N HIS A 373 13.95 12.91 25.09
CA HIS A 373 14.99 12.16 24.38
C HIS A 373 15.49 12.89 23.11
N HIS A 374 15.36 14.22 23.05
CA HIS A 374 15.77 15.04 21.90
C HIS A 374 17.23 15.50 21.98
N THR A 375 17.82 15.45 23.18
CA THR A 375 19.25 15.73 23.38
C THR A 375 20.00 14.51 23.93
N PHE A 376 21.31 14.46 23.68
CA PHE A 376 22.15 13.41 24.27
C PHE A 376 22.13 13.40 25.80
N ALA A 377 21.90 14.55 26.44
CA ALA A 377 21.75 14.61 27.90
C ALA A 377 20.47 13.90 28.35
N GLU A 378 19.34 14.25 27.73
CA GLU A 378 18.03 13.62 28.00
C GLU A 378 18.06 12.11 27.76
N ILE A 379 18.66 11.64 26.66
CA ILE A 379 18.79 10.20 26.36
C ILE A 379 19.59 9.48 27.46
N ARG A 380 20.69 10.08 27.94
CA ARG A 380 21.49 9.51 29.04
C ARG A 380 20.74 9.51 30.37
N GLU A 381 19.90 10.51 30.62
CA GLU A 381 19.11 10.64 31.85
C GLU A 381 17.90 9.70 31.86
N ALA A 382 17.26 9.49 30.72
CA ALA A 382 16.12 8.60 30.55
C ALA A 382 16.45 7.12 30.81
N LYS A 383 17.74 6.75 30.74
CA LYS A 383 18.31 5.42 31.08
C LYS A 383 17.42 4.27 30.60
N PRO A 384 17.20 4.10 29.28
CA PRO A 384 16.35 3.03 28.79
C PRO A 384 16.92 1.68 29.21
N ASP A 385 16.06 0.80 29.73
CA ASP A 385 16.42 -0.60 29.94
C ASP A 385 16.50 -1.29 28.58
N ARG A 386 17.68 -1.26 27.97
CA ARG A 386 17.90 -1.74 26.59
C ARG A 386 17.55 -3.22 26.43
N ALA A 387 17.81 -4.04 27.45
CA ALA A 387 17.49 -5.45 27.41
C ALA A 387 15.97 -5.66 27.43
N LYS A 388 15.26 -4.95 28.32
CA LYS A 388 13.79 -4.99 28.35
C LYS A 388 13.16 -4.42 27.07
N ALA A 389 13.71 -3.33 26.54
CA ALA A 389 13.25 -2.73 25.28
C ALA A 389 13.43 -3.70 24.10
N LYS A 390 14.56 -4.41 24.01
CA LYS A 390 14.74 -5.45 22.99
C LYS A 390 13.71 -6.58 23.13
N VAL A 391 13.46 -7.05 24.35
CA VAL A 391 12.41 -8.06 24.60
C VAL A 391 11.03 -7.54 24.15
N ALA A 392 10.72 -6.26 24.41
CA ALA A 392 9.46 -5.66 23.97
C ALA A 392 9.32 -5.64 22.45
N LEU A 393 10.37 -5.23 21.73
CA LEU A 393 10.42 -5.20 20.27
C LEU A 393 10.27 -6.61 19.66
N ASP A 394 11.03 -7.59 20.16
CA ASP A 394 10.99 -8.98 19.68
C ASP A 394 9.60 -9.61 19.92
N LYS A 395 9.00 -9.38 21.10
CA LYS A 395 7.64 -9.85 21.40
C LYS A 395 6.59 -9.16 20.55
N PHE A 396 6.72 -7.86 20.29
CA PHE A 396 5.79 -7.13 19.44
C PHE A 396 5.76 -7.71 18.03
N ILE A 397 6.91 -8.05 17.44
CA ILE A 397 6.98 -8.74 16.13
C ILE A 397 6.22 -10.07 16.17
N GLU A 398 6.41 -10.90 17.20
CA GLU A 398 5.65 -12.15 17.31
C GLU A 398 4.14 -11.89 17.39
N GLN A 399 3.71 -10.87 18.13
CA GLN A 399 2.30 -10.51 18.27
C GLN A 399 1.68 -9.93 16.98
N CYS A 400 2.50 -9.41 16.06
CA CYS A 400 2.02 -8.95 14.75
C CYS A 400 1.56 -10.09 13.82
N LYS A 401 2.00 -11.33 14.07
CA LYS A 401 1.61 -12.48 13.26
C LYS A 401 0.10 -12.73 13.39
N LEU A 402 -0.57 -13.00 12.28
CA LEU A 402 -2.04 -13.16 12.22
C LEU A 402 -2.60 -14.06 13.34
N LYS A 403 -1.98 -15.23 13.56
CA LYS A 403 -2.37 -16.21 14.58
C LYS A 403 -2.42 -15.68 16.02
N ASN A 404 -1.73 -14.57 16.30
CA ASN A 404 -1.65 -13.94 17.62
C ASN A 404 -2.52 -12.67 17.70
N CYS A 405 -3.06 -12.21 16.57
CA CYS A 405 -3.96 -11.07 16.52
C CYS A 405 -5.40 -11.46 16.89
N VAL A 406 -6.18 -10.48 17.36
CA VAL A 406 -7.58 -10.66 17.75
C VAL A 406 -8.49 -10.04 16.68
N PRO A 407 -9.35 -10.82 16.01
CA PRO A 407 -10.30 -10.27 15.06
C PRO A 407 -11.29 -9.34 15.77
N GLN A 408 -11.47 -8.13 15.24
CA GLN A 408 -12.45 -7.17 15.74
C GLN A 408 -13.77 -7.38 14.99
N GLU A 409 -14.57 -8.34 15.44
CA GLU A 409 -15.77 -8.82 14.72
C GLU A 409 -16.78 -7.72 14.37
N GLY A 410 -17.01 -6.78 15.30
CA GLY A 410 -17.91 -5.64 15.11
C GLY A 410 -17.43 -4.73 13.98
N TYR A 411 -16.14 -4.37 14.01
CA TYR A 411 -15.50 -3.57 12.96
C TYR A 411 -15.50 -4.27 11.59
N ILE A 412 -15.22 -5.58 11.54
CA ILE A 412 -15.29 -6.33 10.27
C ILE A 412 -16.73 -6.34 9.73
N THR A 413 -17.72 -6.54 10.60
CA THR A 413 -19.12 -6.60 10.19
C THR A 413 -19.65 -5.24 9.75
N SER A 414 -19.26 -4.15 10.42
CA SER A 414 -19.67 -2.78 10.07
C SER A 414 -19.18 -2.36 8.68
N MET A 415 -18.04 -2.90 8.23
CA MET A 415 -17.53 -2.73 6.85
C MET A 415 -18.40 -3.41 5.78
N GLY A 416 -19.40 -4.20 6.20
CA GLY A 416 -20.19 -5.06 5.33
C GLY A 416 -19.46 -6.34 4.90
N LEU A 417 -18.45 -6.75 5.67
CA LEU A 417 -17.67 -7.97 5.44
C LEU A 417 -18.10 -9.10 6.40
N LYS A 418 -17.66 -10.32 6.10
CA LYS A 418 -17.93 -11.51 6.91
C LYS A 418 -16.78 -11.73 7.89
N VAL A 419 -17.10 -12.10 9.12
CA VAL A 419 -16.11 -12.62 10.07
C VAL A 419 -15.84 -14.09 9.71
N PRO A 420 -14.61 -14.47 9.30
CA PRO A 420 -14.28 -15.86 9.03
C PRO A 420 -14.37 -16.67 10.33
N GLN A 421 -14.94 -17.88 10.26
CA GLN A 421 -14.93 -18.76 11.44
C GLN A 421 -13.51 -19.28 11.70
N ALA A 422 -13.10 -19.31 12.96
CA ALA A 422 -11.82 -19.89 13.36
C ALA A 422 -11.71 -21.33 12.84
N LYS A 423 -10.65 -21.62 12.07
CA LYS A 423 -10.31 -22.98 11.64
C LYS A 423 -9.63 -23.76 12.75
#